data_AF-X1F5X3-F1
#
_entry.id   AF-X1F5X3-F1
#
_cell.length_a   1.000
_cell.length_b   1.000
_cell.length_c   1.000
_cell.angle_alpha   90.00
_cell.angle_beta   90.00
_cell.angle_gamma   90.00
#
_symmetry.space_group_name_H-M   'P 1'
#
loop_
_entity.id
_entity.type
_entity.pdbx_description
1 polymer ?
#
loop_
_entity_poly.entity_id
_entity_poly.type
_entity_poly.pdbx_seq_one_letter_code
_entity_poly.pdbx_strand_id
1 'polypeptide(L)' 'MVFEKEDDIMKYRTIFRLYVKTGMRRNELLDLNVDDIDIVKGKIIVRKTKNRDVKVIEMDNDIKKMLSEYL' A
#
# COMPACT_ATOMS: atom_id res chain seq x y z
N MET A 1 28.47 -7.96 -4.20
CA MET A 1 27.57 -7.64 -3.07
C MET A 1 26.80 -6.40 -3.49
N VAL A 2 25.50 -6.54 -3.76
CA VAL A 2 24.66 -5.39 -4.14
C VAL A 2 24.39 -4.64 -2.85
N PHE A 3 24.88 -3.41 -2.73
CA PHE A 3 24.51 -2.52 -1.63
C PHE A 3 23.09 -2.03 -1.95
N GLU A 4 22.08 -2.67 -1.36
CA GLU A 4 20.72 -2.13 -1.40
C GLU A 4 20.72 -0.80 -0.65
N LYS A 5 20.15 0.25 -1.27
CA LYS A 5 20.01 1.54 -0.60
C LYS A 5 18.98 1.39 0.52
N GLU A 6 19.15 2.12 1.61
CA GLU A 6 18.20 2.11 2.74
C GLU A 6 16.75 2.36 2.26
N ASP A 7 16.58 3.26 1.28
CA ASP A 7 15.30 3.57 0.65
C ASP A 7 14.66 2.35 -0.03
N ASP A 8 15.46 1.48 -0.65
CA ASP A 8 14.97 0.25 -1.30
C ASP A 8 14.45 -0.74 -0.25
N ILE A 9 15.16 -0.88 0.87
CA ILE A 9 14.74 -1.74 1.99
C ILE A 9 13.38 -1.27 2.52
N MET A 10 13.24 0.02 2.79
CA MET A 10 11.99 0.60 3.30
C MET A 10 10.85 0.44 2.29
N LYS A 11 11.11 0.71 1.01
CA LYS A 11 10.14 0.54 -0.08
C LYS A 11 9.65 -0.91 -0.19
N TYR A 12 10.55 -1.89 -0.29
CA TYR A 12 10.15 -3.29 -0.44
C TYR A 12 9.44 -3.82 0.81
N ARG A 13 9.87 -3.40 2.00
CA ARG A 13 9.19 -3.73 3.26
C ARG A 13 7.76 -3.18 3.30
N THR A 14 7.55 -1.94 2.88
CA THR A 14 6.23 -1.30 2.81
C THR A 14 5.32 -2.02 1.82
N ILE A 15 5.80 -2.29 0.61
CA ILE A 15 5.06 -3.02 -0.42
C ILE A 15 4.65 -4.42 0.09
N PHE A 16 5.59 -5.16 0.68
CA PHE A 16 5.33 -6.52 1.16
C PHE A 16 4.33 -6.54 2.32
N ARG A 17 4.45 -5.61 3.28
CA ARG A 17 3.52 -5.49 4.39
C ARG A 17 2.11 -5.12 3.92
N LEU A 18 1.99 -4.15 3.02
CA LEU A 18 0.70 -3.82 2.39
C LEU A 18 0.09 -5.07 1.75
N TYR A 19 0.86 -5.82 0.96
CA TYR A 19 0.37 -7.02 0.29
C TYR A 19 -0.23 -8.04 1.27
N VAL A 20 0.52 -8.39 2.32
CA VAL A 20 0.11 -9.41 3.30
C VAL A 20 -1.07 -8.94 4.16
N LYS A 21 -1.09 -7.67 4.57
CA LYS A 21 -2.12 -7.15 5.48
C LYS A 21 -3.44 -6.83 4.80
N THR A 22 -3.40 -6.38 3.54
CA THR A 22 -4.60 -5.90 2.83
C THR A 22 -5.25 -6.97 1.96
N GLY A 23 -4.50 -8.03 1.61
CA GLY A 23 -4.96 -9.07 0.69
C GLY A 23 -5.30 -8.54 -0.71
N MET A 24 -4.72 -7.39 -1.11
CA MET A 24 -4.84 -6.87 -2.47
C MET A 24 -4.24 -7.84 -3.47
N ARG A 25 -4.80 -7.87 -4.69
CA ARG A 25 -4.12 -8.54 -5.79
C ARG A 25 -2.83 -7.80 -6.12
N ARG A 26 -1.80 -8.52 -6.56
CA ARG A 26 -0.50 -7.94 -6.92
C ARG A 26 -0.63 -6.69 -7.81
N ASN A 27 -1.45 -6.75 -8.85
CA ASN A 27 -1.62 -5.64 -9.79
C ASN A 27 -2.38 -4.44 -9.16
N GLU A 28 -3.29 -4.68 -8.21
CA GLU A 28 -3.99 -3.61 -7.48
C GLU A 28 -3.00 -2.82 -6.60
N LEU A 29 -2.07 -3.52 -5.96
CA LEU A 29 -1.01 -2.92 -5.15
C LEU A 29 0.01 -2.13 -5.99
N LEU A 30 0.45 -2.70 -7.12
CA LEU A 30 1.44 -2.06 -7.99
C LEU A 30 0.89 -0.84 -8.76
N ASP A 31 -0.43 -0.79 -8.98
CA ASP A 31 -1.11 0.34 -9.62
C ASP A 31 -1.60 1.41 -8.61
N LEU A 32 -1.33 1.24 -7.32
CA LEU A 32 -1.81 2.14 -6.26
C LEU A 32 -1.11 3.51 -6.35
N ASN A 33 -1.88 4.59 -6.33
CA ASN A 33 -1.35 5.96 -6.28
C ASN A 33 -1.39 6.51 -4.85
N VAL A 34 -0.59 7.53 -4.56
CA VAL A 34 -0.61 8.21 -3.24
C VAL A 34 -2.00 8.79 -2.96
N ASP A 35 -2.68 9.33 -3.98
CA ASP A 35 -4.04 9.88 -3.88
C ASP A 35 -5.12 8.82 -3.56
N ASP A 36 -4.79 7.54 -3.62
CA ASP A 36 -5.67 6.43 -3.23
C ASP A 36 -5.64 6.15 -1.72
N ILE A 37 -4.69 6.74 -1.00
CA ILE A 37 -4.42 6.46 0.41
C ILE A 37 -4.91 7.63 1.26
N ASP A 38 -5.97 7.40 2.03
CA ASP A 38 -6.45 8.34 3.05
C ASP A 38 -5.98 7.84 4.43
N ILE A 39 -4.78 8.29 4.85
CA ILE A 39 -4.18 7.91 6.14
C ILE A 39 -5.07 8.36 7.31
N VAL A 40 -5.65 9.57 7.20
CA VAL A 40 -6.49 10.18 8.25
C VAL A 40 -7.74 9.32 8.47
N LYS A 41 -8.46 8.97 7.40
CA LYS A 41 -9.64 8.12 7.49
C LYS A 41 -9.31 6.64 7.63
N GLY A 42 -8.06 6.23 7.40
CA GLY A 42 -7.66 4.84 7.47
C GLY A 42 -8.14 3.98 6.32
N LYS A 43 -8.24 4.54 5.12
CA LYS A 43 -8.79 3.82 3.95
C LYS A 43 -7.84 3.85 2.77
N ILE A 44 -7.78 2.75 2.04
CA ILE A 44 -7.13 2.64 0.73
C ILE A 44 -8.22 2.37 -0.32
N ILE A 45 -8.26 3.18 -1.36
CA ILE A 45 -9.24 3.07 -2.45
C ILE A 45 -8.60 2.36 -3.65
N VAL A 46 -9.02 1.14 -3.92
CA VAL A 46 -8.56 0.37 -5.08
C VAL A 46 -9.54 0.62 -6.25
N ARG A 47 -9.12 1.45 -7.22
CA ARG A 47 -9.98 1.94 -8.32
C ARG A 47 -10.06 1.01 -9.53
N LYS A 48 -9.13 0.05 -9.68
CA LYS A 48 -9.05 -0.81 -10.87
C LYS A 48 -9.32 -2.28 -10.53
N THR A 49 -10.58 -2.67 -10.69
CA THR A 49 -10.92 -4.06 -10.99
C THR A 49 -11.41 -4.15 -12.43
N LYS A 50 -11.31 -5.32 -13.06
CA LYS A 50 -11.72 -5.58 -14.46
C LYS A 50 -13.18 -5.15 -14.77
N ASN A 51 -13.99 -4.91 -13.73
CA ASN A 51 -15.39 -4.51 -13.80
C ASN A 51 -15.68 -3.07 -13.31
N ARG A 52 -14.66 -2.22 -13.07
CA ARG A 52 -14.81 -0.87 -12.49
C ARG A 52 -15.37 -0.84 -11.06
N ASP A 53 -15.39 -1.96 -10.36
CA ASP A 53 -15.79 -1.99 -8.96
C ASP A 53 -14.70 -1.34 -8.10
N VAL A 54 -15.08 -0.33 -7.34
CA VAL A 54 -14.24 0.33 -6.35
C VAL A 54 -14.25 -0.49 -5.08
N LYS A 55 -13.08 -0.93 -4.63
CA LYS A 55 -12.91 -1.61 -3.35
C LYS A 55 -12.27 -0.65 -2.34
N VAL A 56 -12.85 -0.57 -1.15
CA VAL A 56 -12.25 0.16 -0.02
C VAL A 56 -11.63 -0.86 0.94
N ILE A 57 -10.38 -0.65 1.30
CA ILE A 57 -9.66 -1.45 2.28
C ILE A 57 -9.41 -0.60 3.51
N GLU A 58 -9.85 -1.08 4.67
CA GLU A 58 -9.58 -0.44 5.95
C GLU A 58 -8.14 -0.73 6.39
N MET A 59 -7.48 0.29 6.94
CA MET A 59 -6.11 0.20 7.45
C MET A 59 -6.12 0.02 8.97
N ASP A 60 -5.35 -0.94 9.46
CA ASP A 60 -5.00 -1.04 10.87
C ASP A 60 -3.98 0.06 11.26
N ASN A 61 -3.76 0.22 12.57
CA ASN A 61 -2.83 1.24 13.08
C ASN A 61 -1.37 0.98 12.67
N ASP A 62 -0.99 -0.26 12.40
CA ASP A 62 0.37 -0.65 11.96
C ASP A 62 0.62 -0.19 10.52
N ILE A 63 -0.35 -0.41 9.62
CA ILE A 63 -0.30 0.08 8.23
C ILE A 63 -0.29 1.61 8.21
N LYS A 64 -1.14 2.27 9.00
CA LYS A 64 -1.17 3.75 9.09
C LYS A 64 0.20 4.30 9.46
N LYS A 65 0.79 3.78 10.54
CA LYS A 65 2.10 4.21 11.02
C LYS A 65 3.18 3.99 9.95
N MET A 66 3.21 2.79 9.36
CA MET A 66 4.18 2.46 8.31
C MET A 66 4.06 3.36 7.08
N LEU A 67 2.84 3.65 6.63
CA LEU A 67 2.61 4.52 5.47
C LEU A 67 2.97 5.98 5.79
N SER A 68 2.71 6.45 7.00
CA SER A 68 3.15 7.78 7.47
C SER A 68 4.66 7.93 7.57
N GLU A 69 5.40 6.83 7.81
CA GLU A 69 6.86 6.85 7.81
C GLU A 69 7.44 6.80 6.39
N TYR A 70 6.72 6.20 5.43
CA TYR A 70 7.18 5.98 4.06
C TYR A 70 6.85 7.14 3.10
N LEU A 71 5.72 7.81 3.29
CA LEU A 71 5.22 8.92 2.45
C LEU A 71 5.57 10.28 3.05
#